data_AF-A0A932VBC8-F1
#
_entry.id   AF-A0A932VBC8-F1
#
_cell.length_a   1.000
_cell.length_b   1.000
_cell.length_c   1.000
_cell.angle_alpha   90.00
_cell.angle_beta   90.00
_cell.angle_gamma   90.00
#
_symmetry.space_group_name_H-M   'P 1'
#
loop_
_entity.id
_entity.type
_entity.pdbx_description
1 polymer ?
#
loop_
_entity_poly.entity_id
_entity_poly.type
_entity_poly.pdbx_seq_one_letter_code
_entity_poly.pdbx_strand_id
1 'polypeptide(L)' 'TSSVHFLRFPFAAEQIAAFRTEGARIVLGLDHPEYGHMAILPAPVRAALAADFA' A
#
# COMPACT_ATOMS: atom_id res chain seq x y z
N THR A 1 9.50 -17.59 -14.54
CA THR A 1 8.66 -16.63 -13.78
C THR A 1 7.66 -16.01 -14.73
N SER A 2 6.68 -15.26 -14.23
CA SER A 2 5.81 -14.42 -15.07
C SER A 2 6.31 -12.99 -14.99
N SER A 3 6.11 -12.19 -16.04
CA SER A 3 6.32 -10.73 -15.95
C SER A 3 5.16 -10.01 -15.27
N VAL A 4 4.05 -10.72 -15.01
CA VAL A 4 2.83 -10.18 -14.39
C VAL A 4 2.41 -11.07 -13.24
N HIS A 5 2.17 -10.45 -12.09
CA HIS A 5 1.71 -11.09 -10.87
C HIS A 5 0.53 -10.30 -10.29
N PHE A 6 -0.43 -11.02 -9.72
CA PHE A 6 -1.53 -10.42 -8.96
C PHE A 6 -1.24 -10.58 -7.48
N LEU A 7 -1.32 -9.48 -6.73
CA LEU A 7 -1.09 -9.43 -5.29
C LEU A 7 -2.37 -9.00 -4.59
N ARG A 8 -2.64 -9.61 -3.43
CA ARG A 8 -3.71 -9.20 -2.52
C ARG A 8 -3.09 -8.88 -1.17
N PHE A 9 -3.37 -7.69 -0.66
CA PHE A 9 -2.92 -7.25 0.65
C PHE A 9 -4.09 -7.38 1.64
N PRO A 10 -4.05 -8.32 2.59
CA PRO A 10 -5.04 -8.38 3.65
C PRO A 10 -4.75 -7.28 4.69
N PHE A 11 -5.78 -6.51 5.06
CA PHE A 11 -5.70 -5.49 6.10
C PHE A 11 -6.61 -5.83 7.28
N ALA A 12 -6.13 -5.61 8.49
CA ALA A 12 -6.93 -5.61 9.71
C ALA A 12 -7.72 -4.30 9.87
N ALA A 13 -8.78 -4.31 10.68
CA ALA A 13 -9.65 -3.14 10.88
C ALA A 13 -8.88 -1.91 11.37
N GLU A 14 -7.91 -2.12 12.27
CA GLU A 14 -7.06 -1.07 12.83
C GLU A 14 -6.14 -0.47 11.76
N GLN A 15 -5.67 -1.30 10.82
CA GLN A 15 -4.83 -0.85 9.72
C GLN A 15 -5.65 -0.05 8.69
N ILE A 16 -6.89 -0.45 8.42
CA ILE A 16 -7.82 0.30 7.55
C ILE A 16 -8.12 1.67 8.15
N ALA A 17 -8.39 1.73 9.47
CA ALA A 17 -8.60 2.99 10.18
C ALA A 17 -7.38 3.92 10.09
N ALA A 18 -6.17 3.37 10.31
CA ALA A 18 -4.93 4.12 10.15
C ALA A 18 -4.72 4.59 8.70
N PHE A 19 -5.01 3.75 7.70
CA PHE A 19 -4.87 4.08 6.28
C PHE A 19 -5.78 5.24 5.86
N ARG A 20 -7.01 5.29 6.39
CA ARG A 20 -7.99 6.35 6.14
C ARG A 20 -7.66 7.68 6.79
N THR A 21 -6.69 7.71 7.71
CA THR A 21 -6.32 8.95 8.41
C THR A 21 -5.67 9.93 7.42
N GLU A 22 -6.17 11.16 7.39
CA GLU A 22 -5.60 12.19 6.54
C GLU A 22 -4.15 12.47 6.96
N GLY A 23 -3.25 12.62 5.98
CA GLY A 23 -1.82 12.79 6.24
C GLY A 23 -1.09 11.52 6.68
N ALA A 24 -1.78 10.37 6.81
CA ALA A 24 -1.10 9.10 7.07
C ALA A 24 -0.02 8.82 6.01
N ARG A 25 1.19 8.51 6.49
CA ARG A 25 2.33 8.17 5.65
C ARG A 25 2.32 6.66 5.40
N ILE A 26 1.92 6.27 4.20
CA ILE A 26 1.93 4.87 3.76
C ILE A 26 3.18 4.62 2.92
N VAL A 27 3.86 3.52 3.17
CA VAL A 27 5.07 3.10 2.44
C VAL A 27 4.84 1.73 1.85
N LEU A 28 5.07 1.59 0.54
CA LEU A 28 5.14 0.31 -0.14
C LEU A 28 6.62 -0.09 -0.27
N GLY A 29 6.96 -1.31 0.16
CA GLY A 29 8.33 -1.82 0.17
C GLY A 29 8.46 -3.15 -0.56
N LEU A 30 9.60 -3.33 -1.24
CA LEU A 30 10.08 -4.58 -1.80
C LEU A 30 11.45 -4.86 -1.19
N ASP A 31 11.62 -6.03 -0.57
CA ASP A 31 12.85 -6.43 0.12
C ASP A 31 13.54 -7.60 -0.61
N HIS A 32 13.43 -7.62 -1.94
CA HIS A 32 14.12 -8.63 -2.73
C HIS A 32 15.63 -8.30 -2.75
N PRO A 33 16.55 -9.25 -2.51
CA PRO A 33 17.99 -8.97 -2.42
C PRO A 33 18.55 -8.24 -3.64
N GLU A 34 18.08 -8.61 -4.82
CA GLU A 34 18.50 -8.01 -6.10
C GLU A 34 17.69 -6.76 -6.50
N TYR A 35 16.65 -6.40 -5.74
CA TYR A 35 15.78 -5.25 -6.03
C TYR A 35 15.06 -4.72 -4.77
N GLY A 36 15.81 -4.11 -3.88
CA GLY A 36 15.28 -3.40 -2.72
C GLY A 36 14.70 -2.04 -3.13
N HIS A 37 13.42 -1.78 -2.85
CA HIS A 37 12.80 -0.50 -3.16
C HIS A 37 11.73 -0.10 -2.16
N MET A 38 11.63 1.20 -1.85
CA MET A 38 10.58 1.76 -1.01
C MET A 38 10.02 3.03 -1.62
N ALA A 39 8.69 3.15 -1.63
CA ALA A 39 7.99 4.33 -2.14
C ALA A 39 6.94 4.80 -1.12
N ILE A 40 6.90 6.10 -0.87
CA ILE A 40 5.81 6.72 -0.10
C ILE A 40 4.64 6.93 -1.05
N LEU A 41 3.45 6.49 -0.66
CA LEU A 41 2.25 6.73 -1.46
C LEU A 41 1.91 8.22 -1.45
N PRO A 42 1.74 8.85 -2.63
CA PRO A 42 1.24 10.21 -2.72
C PRO A 42 -0.16 10.32 -2.09
N ALA A 43 -0.47 11.47 -1.50
CA ALA A 43 -1.76 11.75 -0.89
C ALA A 43 -2.99 11.42 -1.77
N PRO A 44 -3.03 11.78 -3.07
CA PRO A 44 -4.19 11.43 -3.91
C PRO A 44 -4.33 9.92 -4.13
N VAL A 45 -3.22 9.18 -4.22
CA VAL A 45 -3.23 7.72 -4.37
C VAL A 45 -3.72 7.04 -3.09
N ARG A 46 -3.23 7.49 -1.92
CA ARG A 46 -3.73 7.02 -0.63
C ARG A 46 -5.24 7.26 -0.53
N ALA A 47 -5.72 8.45 -0.86
CA ALA A 47 -7.14 8.78 -0.79
C ALA A 47 -7.99 7.88 -1.70
N ALA A 48 -7.54 7.61 -2.93
CA ALA A 48 -8.23 6.71 -3.85
C ALA A 48 -8.31 5.28 -3.30
N LEU A 49 -7.17 4.71 -2.87
CA LEU A 49 -7.11 3.35 -2.33
C LEU A 49 -7.89 3.18 -1.02
N ALA A 50 -8.04 4.25 -0.24
CA ALA A 50 -8.81 4.19 1.00
C ALA A 50 -10.30 3.90 0.77
N ALA A 51 -10.81 4.21 -0.43
CA ALA A 51 -12.19 3.92 -0.82
C ALA A 51 -12.41 2.43 -1.15
N ASP A 52 -11.35 1.66 -1.43
CA ASP A 52 -11.46 0.23 -1.75
C ASP A 52 -11.80 -0.65 -0.53
N PHE A 53 -11.76 -0.08 0.68
CA PHE A 53 -12.15 -0.73 1.94
C PHE A 53 -13.64 -0.56 2.30
N ALA A 54 -14.48 -0.13 1.35
CA ALA A 54 -15.92 0.07 1.52
C ALA A 54 -16.70 -1.26 1.54
#